data_AF-A0ABD1WJG3-F1
#
_entry.id   AF-A0ABD1WJG3-F1
#
_cell.length_a   1.000
_cell.length_b   1.000
_cell.length_c   1.000
_cell.angle_alpha   90.00
_cell.angle_beta   90.00
_cell.angle_gamma   90.00
#
_symmetry.space_group_name_H-M   'P 1'
#
loop_
_entity.id
_entity.type
_entity.pdbx_description
1 polymer ?
#
loop_
_entity_poly.entity_id
_entity_poly.type
_entity_poly.pdbx_seq_one_letter_code
_entity_poly.pdbx_strand_id
1 'polypeptide(L)'
;MALADIKNDHLLISLYDRDTQEHVFHLFANDELKAPTNLRIRTNRHRYLNIMGPCHGLFCLYDSEKLCLWNPAIREIKDIPESPIPLPSKLDCMCEVLFGFGFDSKTIDYKVVK
;
A
#
# COMPACT_ATOMS: atom_id res chain seq x y z
N MET A 1 -3.11 10.66 -1.10
CA MET A 1 -2.28 10.41 0.09
C MET A 1 -0.81 10.50 -0.32
N ALA A 2 0.09 10.98 0.54
CA ALA A 2 1.53 11.07 0.26
C ALA A 2 2.33 10.36 1.36
N LEU A 3 3.31 9.56 0.98
CA LEU A 3 4.22 8.85 1.88
C LEU A 3 5.66 9.20 1.52
N ALA A 4 6.47 9.54 2.51
CA ALA A 4 7.87 9.90 2.33
C ALA A 4 8.78 8.89 3.03
N ASP A 5 9.81 8.41 2.33
CA ASP A 5 10.94 7.73 2.94
C ASP A 5 12.06 8.74 3.18
N ILE A 6 12.13 9.25 4.42
CA ILE A 6 13.08 10.29 4.84
C ILE A 6 14.53 9.79 4.76
N LYS A 7 14.78 8.47 4.73
CA LYS A 7 16.14 7.94 4.62
C LYS A 7 16.69 7.91 3.20
N ASN A 8 15.83 7.95 2.20
CA ASN A 8 16.23 7.78 0.80
C ASN A 8 15.68 8.89 -0.11
N ASP A 9 15.14 9.98 0.44
CA ASP A 9 14.60 11.13 -0.32
C ASP A 9 13.58 10.73 -1.41
N HIS A 10 12.75 9.73 -1.10
CA HIS A 10 11.69 9.27 -2.00
C HIS A 10 10.32 9.73 -1.50
N LEU A 11 9.55 10.37 -2.37
CA LEU A 11 8.15 10.73 -2.13
C LEU A 11 7.25 9.94 -3.08
N LEU A 12 6.28 9.23 -2.51
CA LEU A 12 5.25 8.53 -3.26
C LEU A 12 3.91 9.26 -3.09
N ILE A 13 3.31 9.70 -4.19
CA ILE A 13 1.99 10.33 -4.21
C ILE A 13 0.99 9.39 -4.87
N SER A 14 -0.11 9.11 -4.19
CA SER A 14 -1.25 8.35 -4.71
C SER A 14 -2.41 9.28 -5.03
N LEU A 15 -2.88 9.23 -6.28
CA LEU A 15 -4.02 9.97 -6.80
C LEU A 15 -5.06 9.01 -7.36
N TYR A 16 -6.34 9.32 -7.16
CA TYR A 16 -7.43 8.57 -7.76
C TYR A 16 -7.97 9.32 -8.96
N ASP A 17 -7.86 8.71 -10.15
CA ASP A 17 -8.38 9.24 -11.39
C ASP A 17 -9.87 8.86 -11.50
N ARG A 18 -10.75 9.87 -11.50
CA ARG A 18 -12.20 9.65 -11.56
C ARG A 18 -12.70 9.23 -12.94
N ASP A 19 -11.97 9.57 -14.00
CA ASP A 19 -12.40 9.26 -15.36
C ASP A 19 -12.11 7.80 -15.69
N THR A 20 -10.93 7.32 -15.29
CA THR A 20 -10.51 5.92 -15.49
C THR A 20 -10.92 4.99 -14.34
N GLN A 21 -11.29 5.55 -13.18
CA GLN A 21 -11.49 4.82 -11.92
C GLN A 21 -10.22 4.07 -11.45
N GLU A 22 -9.03 4.53 -11.84
CA GLU A 22 -7.74 3.92 -11.49
C GLU A 22 -6.98 4.74 -10.43
N HIS A 23 -6.15 4.06 -9.62
CA HIS A 23 -5.18 4.72 -8.76
C HIS A 23 -3.85 4.91 -9.53
N VAL A 24 -3.39 6.15 -9.59
CA VAL A 24 -2.12 6.52 -10.23
C VAL A 24 -1.12 6.90 -9.15
N PHE A 25 0.07 6.31 -9.22
CA PHE A 25 1.14 6.55 -8.29
C PHE A 25 2.28 7.34 -8.97
N HIS A 26 2.76 8.37 -8.31
CA HIS A 26 3.91 9.16 -8.74
C HIS A 26 5.03 8.97 -7.73
N LEU A 27 6.14 8.38 -8.18
CA LEU A 27 7.34 8.24 -7.37
C LEU A 27 8.33 9.34 -7.76
N PHE A 28 8.65 10.19 -6.80
CA PHE A 28 9.70 11.19 -6.87
C PHE A 28 10.90 10.62 -6.10
N ALA A 29 12.05 10.56 -6.76
CA ALA A 29 13.28 10.00 -6.21
C ALA A 29 14.34 11.08 -5.91
N ASN A 30 13.92 12.34 -5.93
CA ASN A 30 14.79 13.50 -5.78
C ASN A 30 14.10 14.58 -4.93
N ASP A 31 14.92 15.31 -4.17
CA ASP A 31 14.46 16.41 -3.31
C ASP A 31 13.80 17.55 -4.10
N GLU A 32 14.15 17.69 -5.38
CA GLU A 32 13.59 18.73 -6.23
C GLU A 32 12.14 18.45 -6.65
N LEU A 33 11.62 17.24 -6.39
CA LEU A 33 10.28 16.79 -6.80
C LEU A 33 10.02 17.00 -8.32
N LYS A 34 11.07 16.91 -9.13
CA LYS A 34 10.99 17.10 -10.59
C LYS A 34 10.97 15.75 -11.31
N ALA A 35 10.14 15.66 -12.35
CA ALA A 35 10.05 14.51 -13.27
C ALA A 35 9.76 13.17 -12.58
N PRO A 36 8.55 12.97 -12.01
CA PRO A 36 8.21 11.72 -11.35
C PRO A 36 8.21 10.54 -12.31
N THR A 37 8.57 9.36 -11.80
CA THR A 37 8.24 8.12 -12.48
C THR A 37 6.75 7.84 -12.29
N ASN A 38 6.00 7.85 -13.39
CA ASN A 38 4.59 7.50 -13.39
C ASN A 38 4.44 5.99 -13.29
N LEU A 39 3.91 5.54 -12.15
CA LEU A 39 3.59 4.15 -11.88
C LEU A 39 2.07 4.00 -11.97
N ARG A 40 1.59 3.57 -13.14
CA ARG A 40 0.19 3.19 -13.30
C ARG A 40 0.01 1.77 -12.85
N ILE A 41 -0.89 1.60 -11.89
CA ILE A 41 -1.23 0.30 -11.37
C ILE A 41 -2.72 0.10 -11.54
N ARG A 42 -3.07 -0.95 -12.26
CA ARG A 42 -4.45 -1.41 -12.31
C ARG A 42 -4.75 -2.18 -11.05
N THR A 43 -5.25 -1.47 -10.05
CA THR A 43 -5.89 -2.10 -8.91
C THR A 43 -7.35 -2.31 -9.33
N ASN A 44 -7.83 -3.55 -9.48
CA ASN A 44 -9.27 -3.85 -9.62
C ASN A 44 -10.00 -3.59 -8.28
N ARG A 45 -9.64 -2.50 -7.59
CA ARG A 45 -9.90 -2.26 -6.18
C ARG A 45 -10.75 -1.00 -6.02
N HIS A 46 -11.42 -0.92 -4.88
CA HIS A 46 -12.39 0.12 -4.59
C HIS A 46 -11.77 1.53 -4.60
N ARG A 47 -12.66 2.53 -4.66
CA ARG A 47 -12.31 3.96 -4.55
C ARG A 47 -11.45 4.28 -3.32
N TYR A 48 -11.58 3.49 -2.26
CA TYR A 48 -10.88 3.65 -0.99
C TYR A 48 -9.73 2.65 -0.87
N LEU A 49 -8.61 2.96 -1.53
CA LEU A 49 -7.36 2.23 -1.40
C LEU A 49 -6.48 2.93 -0.37
N ASN A 50 -6.11 2.21 0.68
CA ASN A 50 -5.15 2.65 1.68
C ASN A 50 -3.79 2.04 1.41
N ILE A 51 -2.74 2.72 1.88
CA ILE A 51 -1.34 2.33 1.67
C ILE A 51 -0.58 2.41 3.00
N MET A 52 0.20 1.36 3.28
CA MET A 52 1.11 1.27 4.42
C MET A 52 2.56 1.09 3.94
N GLY A 53 3.50 1.58 4.73
CA GLY A 53 4.93 1.51 4.47
C GLY A 53 5.54 2.91 4.23
N PRO A 54 6.71 2.98 3.58
CA PRO A 54 7.47 1.85 3.02
C PRO A 54 8.11 0.95 4.09
N CYS A 55 8.26 -0.33 3.79
CA CYS A 55 9.09 -1.27 4.54
C CYS A 55 10.07 -1.93 3.56
N HIS A 56 11.35 -1.55 3.62
CA HIS A 56 12.39 -1.97 2.65
C HIS A 56 11.97 -1.77 1.18
N GLY A 57 11.32 -0.64 0.89
CA GLY A 57 10.84 -0.31 -0.47
C GLY A 57 9.55 -1.03 -0.88
N LEU A 58 9.01 -1.92 -0.04
CA LEU A 58 7.71 -2.53 -0.26
C LEU A 58 6.59 -1.71 0.39
N PHE A 59 5.45 -1.70 -0.27
CA PHE A 59 4.21 -1.12 0.25
C PHE A 59 3.17 -2.21 0.41
N CYS A 60 2.32 -2.05 1.42
CA CYS A 60 1.13 -2.87 1.58
C CYS A 60 -0.09 -2.02 1.21
N LEU A 61 -0.83 -2.45 0.19
CA LEU A 61 -2.07 -1.80 -0.26
C LEU A 61 -3.26 -2.60 0.27
N TYR A 62 -4.30 -1.92 0.74
CA TYR A 62 -5.49 -2.59 1.26
C TYR A 62 -6.75 -1.76 1.03
N ASP A 63 -7.86 -2.48 0.85
CA ASP A 63 -9.21 -1.95 0.88
C ASP A 63 -10.03 -2.73 1.92
N SER A 64 -11.36 -2.56 1.92
CA SER A 64 -12.26 -3.26 2.85
C SER A 64 -12.30 -4.77 2.67
N GLU A 65 -11.82 -5.31 1.55
CA GLU A 65 -12.00 -6.71 1.17
C GLU A 65 -10.69 -7.46 1.06
N LYS A 66 -9.63 -6.84 0.54
CA LYS A 66 -8.38 -7.56 0.27
C LYS A 66 -7.15 -6.70 0.38
N LEU A 67 -6.04 -7.40 0.61
CA LEU A 67 -4.74 -6.82 0.89
C LEU A 67 -3.71 -7.37 -0.10
N CYS A 68 -2.77 -6.54 -0.54
CA CYS A 68 -1.71 -6.93 -1.44
C CYS A 68 -0.39 -6.22 -1.13
N LEU A 69 0.71 -6.85 -1.51
CA LEU A 69 2.04 -6.22 -1.51
C LEU A 69 2.30 -5.61 -2.87
N TRP A 70 2.91 -4.44 -2.85
CA TRP A 70 3.35 -3.75 -4.04
C TRP A 70 4.83 -3.39 -3.95
N ASN A 71 5.59 -3.81 -4.96
CA ASN A 71 6.96 -3.36 -5.18
C ASN A 71 7.00 -2.36 -6.35
N PRO A 72 7.11 -1.04 -6.08
CA PRO A 72 7.16 -0.02 -7.13
C PRO A 72 8.39 -0.14 -8.04
N ALA A 73 9.51 -0.65 -7.54
CA ALA A 73 10.77 -0.71 -8.30
C ALA A 73 10.68 -1.70 -9.47
N ILE A 74 9.97 -2.82 -9.29
CA ILE A 74 9.76 -3.84 -10.32
C ILE A 74 8.32 -3.86 -10.86
N ARG A 75 7.45 -2.98 -10.36
CA ARG A 75 6.05 -2.84 -10.77
C ARG A 75 5.21 -4.10 -10.56
N GLU A 76 5.55 -4.90 -9.56
CA GLU A 76 4.84 -6.14 -9.23
C GLU A 76 3.88 -5.95 -8.06
N ILE A 77 2.67 -6.49 -8.22
CA ILE A 77 1.69 -6.63 -7.14
C ILE A 77 1.50 -8.11 -6.85
N LYS A 78 1.38 -8.44 -5.58
CA LYS A 78 1.04 -9.78 -5.12
C LYS A 78 -0.07 -9.73 -4.10
N ASP A 79 -1.20 -10.36 -4.39
CA ASP A 79 -2.29 -10.50 -3.42
C ASP A 79 -1.81 -11.33 -2.21
N ILE A 80 -2.15 -10.85 -1.01
CA ILE A 80 -1.90 -11.59 0.23
C ILE A 80 -3.15 -12.44 0.52
N PRO A 81 -2.98 -13.74 0.84
CA PRO A 81 -4.10 -14.59 1.21
C PRO A 81 -4.81 -14.05 2.46
N GLU A 82 -6.11 -14.27 2.56
CA GLU A 82 -6.88 -13.90 3.74
C GLU A 82 -6.34 -14.60 4.99
N SER A 83 -6.33 -13.86 6.10
CA SER A 83 -5.92 -14.41 7.40
C SER A 83 -6.92 -15.50 7.82
N PRO A 84 -6.44 -16.69 8.22
CA PRO A 84 -7.31 -17.77 8.71
C PRO A 84 -7.95 -17.44 10.06
N ILE A 85 -7.48 -16.39 10.74
CA ILE A 85 -8.02 -15.93 12.03
C ILE A 85 -9.22 -15.05 11.71
N PRO A 86 -10.46 -15.37 12.12
CA PRO A 86 -11.61 -14.49 11.87
C PRO A 86 -11.51 -13.19 12.68
N LEU A 87 -12.11 -12.11 12.19
CA LEU A 87 -12.28 -10.92 13.02
C LEU A 87 -13.27 -11.21 14.17
N PRO A 88 -13.10 -10.58 15.35
CA PRO A 88 -14.08 -10.68 16.41
C PRO A 88 -15.46 -10.21 15.92
N SER A 89 -16.50 -11.00 16.21
CA SER A 89 -17.89 -10.76 15.78
C SER A 89 -18.54 -9.48 16.35
N LYS A 90 -17.83 -8.72 17.19
CA LYS A 90 -18.28 -7.50 17.86
C LYS A 90 -17.65 -6.22 17.31
N LEU A 91 -16.88 -6.27 16.23
CA LEU A 91 -16.53 -5.04 15.53
C LEU A 91 -17.82 -4.49 14.91
N ASP A 92 -18.33 -3.42 15.52
CA ASP A 92 -19.46 -2.68 14.98
C ASP A 92 -19.14 -2.31 13.53
N CYS A 93 -20.13 -2.28 12.64
CA CYS A 93 -19.95 -2.10 11.20
C CYS A 93 -19.27 -0.77 10.78
N MET A 94 -18.95 0.07 11.77
CA MET A 94 -18.30 1.37 11.65
C MET A 94 -16.84 1.38 12.14
N CYS A 95 -16.29 0.27 12.63
CA CYS A 95 -14.89 0.22 13.06
C CYS A 95 -13.97 0.08 11.84
N GLU A 96 -13.15 1.10 11.58
CA GLU A 96 -12.03 0.96 10.64
C GLU A 96 -11.10 -0.17 11.11
N VAL A 97 -10.95 -1.21 10.29
CA VAL A 97 -9.94 -2.25 10.53
C VAL A 97 -8.58 -1.61 10.28
N LEU A 98 -7.83 -1.40 11.36
CA LEU A 98 -6.47 -0.90 11.29
C LEU A 98 -5.53 -2.08 11.03
N PHE A 99 -4.74 -1.97 9.97
CA PHE A 99 -3.71 -2.93 9.66
C PHE A 99 -2.34 -2.40 10.07
N GLY A 100 -1.44 -3.32 10.39
CA GLY A 100 -0.02 -3.03 10.54
C GLY A 100 0.79 -3.85 9.54
N PHE A 101 1.82 -3.25 8.94
CA PHE A 101 2.71 -3.92 8.00
C PHE A 101 4.17 -3.72 8.42
N GLY A 102 4.97 -4.77 8.39
CA GLY A 102 6.39 -4.67 8.72
C GLY A 102 7.18 -5.95 8.46
N PHE A 103 8.50 -5.85 8.64
CA PHE A 103 9.44 -6.97 8.49
C PHE A 103 9.74 -7.63 9.84
N ASP A 104 9.51 -8.93 9.95
CA ASP A 104 9.93 -9.72 11.10
C ASP A 104 11.32 -10.32 10.85
N SER A 105 12.33 -9.68 11.45
CA SER A 105 13.72 -10.13 11.38
C SER A 105 13.97 -11.55 11.91
N LYS A 106 13.10 -12.10 12.78
CA LYS A 106 13.27 -13.45 13.33
C LYS A 106 12.87 -14.52 12.33
N THR A 107 11.78 -14.30 11.60
CA THR A 107 11.30 -15.23 10.57
C THR A 107 11.81 -14.87 9.18
N ILE A 108 12.48 -13.73 9.03
CA ILE A 108 12.97 -13.17 7.77
C ILE A 108 11.82 -13.07 6.76
N ASP A 109 10.68 -12.56 7.22
CA ASP A 109 9.47 -12.48 6.41
C ASP A 109 8.71 -11.19 6.69
N TYR A 110 7.93 -10.75 5.71
CA TYR A 110 7.02 -9.61 5.87
C TYR A 110 5.71 -10.07 6.49
N LYS A 111 5.23 -9.32 7.47
CA LYS A 111 4.00 -9.65 8.20
C LYS A 111 3.01 -8.52 8.10
N VAL A 112 1.75 -8.93 8.07
CA VAL A 112 0.60 -8.06 8.18
C VAL A 112 -0.20 -8.49 9.40
N VAL A 113 -0.53 -7.53 10.25
CA VAL A 113 -1.40 -7.72 11.41
C VAL A 113 -2.67 -6.92 11.20
N LYS A 114 -3.77 -7.41 11.77
CA LYS A 114 -5.12 -6.84 11.69
C LYS A 114 -5.73 -6.76 13.08
#